data_AF-A0AB37L6F1-F1
#
_entry.id   AF-A0AB37L6F1-F1
#
_cell.length_a   1.000
_cell.length_b   1.000
_cell.length_c   1.000
_cell.angle_alpha   90.00
_cell.angle_beta   90.00
_cell.angle_gamma   90.00
#
_symmetry.space_group_name_H-M   'P 1'
#
loop_
_entity.id
_entity.type
_entity.pdbx_description
1 polymer ?
#
loop_
_entity_poly.entity_id
_entity_poly.type
_entity_poly.pdbx_seq_one_letter_code
_entity_poly.pdbx_strand_id
1 'polypeptide(L)' 'MCRAKNLNRKNDYGLDNKQMMRLINAHREGDAYKRALIEFRLTDINFHREVEMLMNGKYDELKEEVKRW' A
#
# COMPACT_ATOMS: atom_id res chain seq x y z
N MET A 1 1.07 -17.01 7.51
CA MET A 1 1.18 -15.71 8.22
C MET A 1 1.29 -14.62 7.15
N CYS A 2 0.44 -13.58 7.18
CA CYS A 2 0.41 -12.58 6.10
C CYS A 2 1.64 -11.67 6.13
N ARG A 3 2.18 -11.32 4.95
CA ARG A 3 3.39 -10.48 4.80
C ARG A 3 3.23 -9.11 5.48
N ALA A 4 2.09 -8.44 5.26
CA ALA A 4 1.81 -7.14 5.86
C ALA A 4 1.83 -7.21 7.40
N LYS A 5 1.21 -8.24 8.00
CA LYS A 5 1.27 -8.48 9.45
C LYS A 5 2.70 -8.67 9.96
N ASN A 6 3.57 -9.32 9.18
CA ASN A 6 4.98 -9.49 9.53
C ASN A 6 5.77 -8.18 9.43
N LEU A 7 5.50 -7.34 8.43
CA LEU A 7 6.11 -6.01 8.29
C LEU A 7 5.67 -5.09 9.44
N ASN A 8 4.37 -5.03 9.71
CA ASN A 8 3.82 -4.24 10.82
C ASN A 8 4.43 -4.65 12.16
N ARG A 9 4.59 -5.95 12.42
CA ARG A 9 5.24 -6.46 13.65
C ARG A 9 6.72 -6.07 13.74
N LYS A 10 7.44 -5.99 12.62
CA LYS A 10 8.86 -5.63 12.61
C LYS A 10 9.08 -4.13 12.83
N ASN A 11 8.17 -3.30 12.34
CA ASN A 11 8.30 -1.84 12.38
C ASN A 11 7.61 -1.20 13.60
N ASP A 12 6.92 -1.99 14.45
CA ASP A 12 6.07 -1.54 15.58
C ASP A 12 4.93 -0.57 15.19
N TYR A 13 4.80 -0.34 13.88
CA TYR A 13 3.85 0.53 13.21
C TYR A 13 3.62 -0.01 11.80
N GLY A 14 2.40 0.11 11.28
CA GLY A 14 2.12 -0.35 9.94
C GLY A 14 0.69 -0.12 9.49
N LEU A 15 0.35 -0.66 8.33
CA LEU A 15 -0.96 -0.46 7.69
C LEU A 15 -1.88 -1.65 7.93
N ASP A 16 -3.11 -1.36 8.37
CA ASP A 16 -4.19 -2.34 8.28
C ASP A 16 -4.80 -2.38 6.86
N ASN A 17 -5.63 -3.39 6.61
CA ASN A 17 -6.25 -3.59 5.30
C ASN A 17 -7.17 -2.43 4.87
N LYS A 18 -7.87 -1.78 5.80
CA LYS A 18 -8.76 -0.65 5.52
C LYS A 18 -7.96 0.59 5.15
N GLN A 19 -6.86 0.86 5.86
CA GLN A 19 -5.95 1.95 5.56
C GLN A 19 -5.32 1.76 4.18
N MET A 20 -4.85 0.54 3.86
CA MET A 20 -4.27 0.27 2.55
C MET A 20 -5.32 0.39 1.43
N MET A 21 -6.54 -0.12 1.62
CA MET A 21 -7.63 0.07 0.65
C MET A 21 -7.92 1.55 0.34
N ARG A 22 -7.89 2.41 1.35
CA ARG A 22 -8.07 3.86 1.16
C ARG A 22 -6.91 4.46 0.36
N LEU A 23 -5.67 4.07 0.64
CA LEU A 23 -4.50 4.55 -0.09
C LEU A 23 -4.55 4.13 -1.57
N ILE A 24 -4.96 2.89 -1.86
CA ILE A 24 -5.10 2.39 -3.24
C ILE A 24 -6.12 3.23 -4.02
N ASN A 25 -7.28 3.51 -3.44
CA ASN A 25 -8.30 4.34 -4.08
C ASN A 25 -7.82 5.78 -4.28
N ALA A 26 -7.21 6.36 -3.25
CA ALA A 26 -6.66 7.72 -3.31
C ALA A 26 -5.53 7.85 -4.35
N HIS A 27 -4.71 6.81 -4.54
CA HIS A 27 -3.68 6.78 -5.57
C HIS A 27 -4.29 6.72 -6.98
N ARG A 28 -5.31 5.87 -7.16
CA ARG A 28 -6.00 5.70 -8.46
C ARG A 28 -6.64 7.01 -8.92
N GLU A 29 -7.33 7.70 -8.02
CA GLU A 29 -8.06 8.95 -8.30
C GLU A 29 -7.18 10.21 -8.15
N GLY A 30 -6.00 10.07 -7.53
CA GLY A 30 -5.11 11.19 -7.22
C GLY A 30 -4.38 11.75 -8.42
N ASP A 31 -4.03 13.04 -8.32
CA ASP A 31 -3.06 13.70 -9.19
C ASP A 31 -1.62 13.19 -8.92
N ALA A 32 -0.66 13.62 -9.75
CA ALA A 32 0.73 13.19 -9.66
C ALA A 32 1.35 13.46 -8.27
N TYR A 33 1.00 14.58 -7.62
CA TYR A 33 1.51 14.93 -6.30
C TYR A 33 0.96 14.00 -5.22
N LYS A 34 -0.35 13.73 -5.23
CA LYS A 34 -0.99 12.79 -4.30
C LYS A 34 -0.45 11.38 -4.47
N ARG A 35 -0.20 10.94 -5.70
CA ARG A 35 0.43 9.64 -5.99
C ARG A 35 1.82 9.56 -5.37
N ALA A 36 2.67 10.54 -5.64
CA ALA A 36 4.03 10.60 -5.09
C ALA A 36 4.05 10.61 -3.55
N LEU A 37 3.11 11.31 -2.90
CA LEU A 37 3.01 11.31 -1.44
C LEU A 37 2.65 9.93 -0.86
N ILE A 38 1.75 9.21 -1.53
CA ILE A 38 1.36 7.84 -1.13
C ILE A 38 2.54 6.87 -1.34
N GLU A 39 3.21 6.96 -2.49
CA GLU A 39 4.38 6.16 -2.82
C GLU A 39 5.52 6.38 -1.81
N PHE A 40 5.82 7.65 -1.48
CA PHE A 40 6.81 8.01 -0.45
C PHE A 40 6.45 7.41 0.91
N ARG A 41 5.20 7.58 1.35
CA ARG A 41 4.74 7.03 2.64
C ARG A 41 4.89 5.52 2.70
N LEU A 42 4.48 4.80 1.65
CA LEU A 42 4.57 3.33 1.61
C LEU A 42 6.02 2.85 1.57
N THR A 43 6.90 3.57 0.88
CA THR A 43 8.34 3.30 0.83
C THR A 43 8.96 3.42 2.22
N ASP A 44 8.63 4.46 2.98
CA ASP A 44 9.14 4.71 4.33
C ASP A 44 8.82 3.58 5.32
N ILE A 45 7.65 2.94 5.19
CA ILE A 45 7.23 1.80 6.02
C ILE A 45 7.52 0.42 5.41
N ASN A 46 8.41 0.34 4.41
CA ASN A 46 8.88 -0.89 3.75
C ASN A 46 7.84 -1.65 2.88
N PHE A 47 6.83 -0.96 2.33
CA PHE A 47 5.83 -1.53 1.39
C PHE A 47 6.22 -1.30 -0.09
N HIS A 48 7.49 -1.53 -0.44
CA HIS A 48 8.02 -1.26 -1.79
C HIS A 48 7.32 -2.07 -2.89
N ARG A 49 6.90 -3.30 -2.59
CA ARG A 49 6.19 -4.16 -3.56
C ARG A 49 4.84 -3.57 -3.92
N GLU A 50 4.13 -3.05 -2.92
CA GLU A 50 2.84 -2.43 -3.11
C GLU A 50 2.96 -1.12 -3.89
N VAL A 51 4.05 -0.35 -3.66
CA VAL A 51 4.40 0.82 -4.49
C VAL A 51 4.61 0.43 -5.95
N GLU A 52 5.39 -0.61 -6.22
CA GLU A 52 5.60 -1.10 -7.59
C GLU A 52 4.29 -1.52 -8.27
N MET A 53 3.37 -2.15 -7.53
CA MET A 53 2.04 -2.49 -8.05
C MET A 53 1.20 -1.25 -8.37
N LEU A 54 1.24 -0.21 -7.52
CA LEU A 54 0.54 1.05 -7.75
C LEU A 54 1.07 1.79 -8.99
N MET A 55 2.40 1.88 -9.14
CA MET A 55 3.05 2.53 -10.28
C MET A 55 2.73 1.81 -11.60
N ASN A 56 2.63 0.47 -11.57
CA ASN A 56 2.23 -0.34 -12.72
C ASN A 56 0.72 -0.39 -12.96
N GLY A 57 -0.08 0.34 -12.19
CA GLY A 57 -1.54 0.39 -12.34
C GLY A 57 -2.28 -0.89 -11.93
N LYS A 58 -1.63 -1.80 -11.19
CA LYS A 58 -2.19 -3.10 -10.74
C LYS A 58 -3.10 -2.96 -9.52
N TYR A 59 -4.05 -2.02 -9.59
CA TYR A 59 -4.91 -1.68 -8.46
C TYR A 59 -5.78 -2.85 -8.00
N ASP A 60 -6.40 -3.58 -8.94
CA ASP A 60 -7.36 -4.63 -8.59
C ASP A 60 -6.66 -5.88 -8.02
N GLU A 61 -5.49 -6.24 -8.56
CA GLU A 61 -4.62 -7.30 -7.98
C GLU A 61 -4.22 -6.94 -6.54
N LEU A 62 -3.75 -5.71 -6.33
CA LEU A 62 -3.33 -5.26 -5.00
C LEU A 62 -4.50 -5.26 -4.00
N LYS A 63 -5.72 -4.89 -4.44
CA LYS A 63 -6.93 -4.98 -3.61
C LYS A 63 -7.24 -6.40 -3.17
N GLU A 64 -7.13 -7.38 -4.07
CA GLU A 64 -7.36 -8.79 -3.73
C GLU A 64 -6.34 -9.31 -2.71
N GLU A 65 -5.09 -8.88 -2.80
CA GLU A 65 -4.08 -9.23 -1.80
C GLU A 65 -4.37 -8.59 -0.44
N VAL A 66 -4.74 -7.31 -0.43
CA VAL A 66 -5.04 -6.56 0.80
C VAL A 66 -6.24 -7.13 1.56
N LYS A 67 -7.22 -7.74 0.88
CA LYS A 67 -8.32 -8.46 1.55
C LYS A 67 -7.84 -9.61 2.44
N ARG A 68 -6.65 -10.16 2.17
CA ARG A 68 -6.06 -11.30 2.90
C ARG A 68 -5.09 -10.87 4.01
N TRP A 69 -4.98 -9.57 4.28
CA TRP A 69 -4.02 -9.02 5.24
C TRP A 69 -4.31 -9.39 6.68
#